data_AF-A0AB36PFV9-F1
#
_entry.id   AF-A0AB36PFV9-F1
#
_cell.length_a   1.000
_cell.length_b   1.000
_cell.length_c   1.000
_cell.angle_alpha   90.00
_cell.angle_beta   90.00
_cell.angle_gamma   90.00
#
_symmetry.space_group_name_H-M   'P 1'
#
loop_
_entity.id
_entity.type
_entity.pdbx_description
1 polymer ?
#
loop_
_entity_poly.entity_id
_entity_poly.type
_entity_poly.pdbx_seq_one_letter_code
_entity_poly.pdbx_strand_id
1 'polypeptide(L)'
;MFDTELKAAQDYDIFLRMVVEYGEPWKVEEATQILHINHGEMQITSSPKKFSGYFHFYRKHKDKFDRASKKYQLFTLYQIRNKRMTWRTLLTLLSVRNGKRLADGIRGR
;
A
#
# COMPACT_ATOMS: atom_id res chain seq x y z
N MET A 1 -12.40 -2.87 16.79
CA MET A 1 -11.07 -2.94 17.45
C MET A 1 -9.99 -3.22 16.41
N PHE A 2 -8.78 -2.68 16.62
CA PHE A 2 -7.61 -2.96 15.76
C PHE A 2 -7.12 -4.41 15.94
N ASP A 3 -6.49 -4.95 14.90
CA ASP A 3 -5.82 -6.25 14.97
C ASP A 3 -4.44 -6.10 15.63
N THR A 4 -4.27 -6.71 16.80
CA THR A 4 -3.05 -6.65 17.60
C THR A 4 -1.90 -7.52 17.06
N GLU A 5 -2.21 -8.45 16.14
CA GLU A 5 -1.23 -9.29 15.46
C GLU A 5 -0.55 -8.53 14.30
N LEU A 6 -1.21 -7.52 13.73
CA LEU A 6 -0.66 -6.65 12.70
C LEU A 6 0.28 -5.60 13.30
N LYS A 7 1.59 -5.76 13.04
CA LYS A 7 2.63 -4.83 13.49
C LYS A 7 2.74 -3.54 12.66
N ALA A 8 2.12 -3.50 11.48
CA ALA A 8 1.96 -2.32 10.63
C ALA A 8 0.72 -2.49 9.76
N ALA A 9 0.29 -1.43 9.05
CA ALA A 9 -0.90 -1.41 8.20
C ALA A 9 -2.23 -1.67 8.94
N GLN A 10 -2.29 -1.29 10.22
CA GLN A 10 -3.49 -1.42 11.07
C GLN A 10 -4.65 -0.53 10.59
N ASP A 11 -4.32 0.66 10.11
CA ASP A 11 -5.20 1.61 9.42
C ASP A 11 -5.81 1.00 8.15
N TYR A 12 -4.98 0.41 7.29
CA TYR A 12 -5.46 -0.29 6.09
C TYR A 12 -6.34 -1.49 6.44
N ASP A 13 -5.99 -2.25 7.48
CA ASP A 13 -6.79 -3.39 7.95
C ASP A 13 -8.17 -2.98 8.44
N ILE A 14 -8.25 -1.94 9.29
CA ILE A 14 -9.54 -1.50 9.80
C ILE A 14 -10.40 -0.92 8.67
N PHE A 15 -9.84 -0.12 7.77
CA PHE A 15 -10.60 0.44 6.65
C PHE A 15 -11.12 -0.66 5.73
N LEU A 16 -10.30 -1.65 5.38
CA LEU A 16 -10.77 -2.74 4.54
C LEU A 16 -11.86 -3.56 5.22
N ARG A 17 -11.74 -3.82 6.53
CA ARG A 17 -12.80 -4.50 7.29
C ARG A 17 -14.08 -3.69 7.30
N MET A 18 -14.00 -2.37 7.48
CA MET A 18 -15.17 -1.50 7.41
C MET A 18 -15.84 -1.54 6.04
N VAL A 19 -15.07 -1.51 4.95
CA VAL A 19 -15.64 -1.57 3.60
C VAL A 19 -16.31 -2.91 3.31
N VAL A 20 -15.71 -4.00 3.78
CA VAL A 20 -16.28 -5.35 3.61
C VAL A 20 -17.58 -5.52 4.40
N GLU A 21 -17.65 -4.95 5.61
CA GLU A 21 -18.81 -5.07 6.49
C GLU A 21 -19.93 -4.10 6.14
N TYR A 22 -19.59 -2.84 5.85
CA TYR A 22 -20.55 -1.73 5.75
C TYR A 22 -20.69 -1.17 4.32
N GLY A 23 -19.92 -1.65 3.36
CA GLY A 23 -19.98 -1.21 1.96
C GLY A 23 -19.06 -0.02 1.65
N GLU A 24 -19.29 0.59 0.49
CA GLU A 24 -18.39 1.59 -0.06
C GLU A 24 -18.31 2.85 0.81
N PRO A 25 -17.11 3.38 1.09
CA PRO A 25 -16.96 4.57 1.88
C PRO A 25 -17.33 5.81 1.06
N TRP A 26 -17.95 6.79 1.70
CA TRP A 26 -18.18 8.10 1.11
C TRP A 26 -16.96 9.00 1.33
N LYS A 27 -16.41 9.56 0.24
CA LYS A 27 -15.27 10.48 0.27
C LYS A 27 -15.77 11.92 0.27
N VAL A 28 -15.40 12.66 1.31
CA VAL A 28 -15.60 14.12 1.43
C VAL A 28 -14.59 14.82 0.52
N GLU A 29 -15.02 15.84 -0.24
CA GLU A 29 -14.12 16.58 -1.15
C GLU A 29 -13.38 17.70 -0.43
N GLU A 30 -13.92 18.17 0.69
CA GLU A 30 -13.34 19.16 1.56
C GLU A 30 -12.13 18.60 2.31
N ALA A 31 -11.08 19.40 2.40
CA ALA A 31 -9.90 19.07 3.22
C ALA A 31 -10.25 19.22 4.71
N THR A 32 -10.66 18.12 5.35
CA THR A 32 -11.07 18.10 6.77
C THR A 32 -9.92 17.81 7.75
N GLN A 33 -8.75 17.40 7.24
CA GLN A 33 -7.60 17.01 8.06
C GLN A 33 -6.32 17.68 7.55
N ILE A 34 -5.55 18.27 8.47
CA ILE A 34 -4.19 18.74 8.21
C ILE A 34 -3.23 17.59 8.49
N LEU A 35 -2.53 17.12 7.46
CA LEU A 35 -1.51 16.07 7.58
C LEU A 35 -0.11 16.70 7.56
N HIS A 36 0.60 16.61 8.67
CA HIS A 36 2.00 17.03 8.74
C HIS A 36 2.89 15.95 8.12
N ILE A 37 3.29 16.16 6.87
CA ILE A 37 4.25 15.31 6.17
C ILE A 37 5.62 15.98 6.26
N ASN A 38 6.60 15.34 6.89
CA ASN A 38 7.99 15.81 6.82
C ASN A 38 8.43 15.83 5.34
N HIS A 39 8.61 17.03 4.79
CA HIS A 39 9.02 17.25 3.40
C HIS A 39 10.46 16.79 3.20
N GLY A 40 10.72 16.04 2.13
CA GLY A 40 12.06 15.92 1.55
C GLY A 40 12.41 14.55 0.99
N GLU A 41 12.00 13.47 1.64
CA GLU A 41 12.36 12.12 1.19
C GLU A 41 11.17 11.18 1.28
N MET A 42 11.13 10.19 0.39
CA MET A 42 10.22 9.06 0.50
C MET A 42 10.52 8.37 1.85
N GLN A 43 9.83 8.74 2.94
CA GLN A 43 9.95 8.06 4.23
C GLN A 43 9.29 6.68 4.15
N ILE A 44 9.93 5.79 3.42
CA ILE A 44 9.94 4.39 3.74
C ILE A 44 10.93 4.27 4.88
N THR A 45 10.46 4.31 6.14
CA THR A 45 11.25 3.70 7.20
C THR A 45 11.60 2.30 6.71
N SER A 46 12.85 2.06 6.38
CA SER A 46 13.35 0.83 5.74
C SER A 46 13.38 -0.35 6.72
N SER A 47 12.58 -0.27 7.78
CA SER A 47 12.53 -1.29 8.81
C SER A 47 12.00 -2.59 8.20
N PRO A 48 12.67 -3.72 8.44
CA PRO A 48 12.15 -5.05 8.10
C PRO A 48 10.72 -5.29 8.62
N LYS A 49 10.33 -4.60 9.70
CA LYS A 49 8.98 -4.63 10.27
C LYS A 49 7.90 -4.11 9.30
N LYS A 50 8.24 -3.14 8.44
CA LYS A 50 7.32 -2.60 7.43
C LYS A 50 6.98 -3.66 6.39
N PHE A 51 7.98 -4.36 5.85
CA PHE A 51 7.72 -5.46 4.91
C PHE A 51 6.84 -6.53 5.57
N SER A 52 7.19 -6.95 6.79
CA SER A 52 6.43 -7.97 7.51
C SER A 52 4.96 -7.58 7.71
N GLY A 53 4.69 -6.35 8.16
CA GLY A 53 3.32 -5.88 8.38
C GLY A 53 2.50 -5.78 7.09
N TYR A 54 3.04 -5.16 6.03
CA TYR A 54 2.34 -5.10 4.74
C TYR A 54 2.16 -6.48 4.09
N PHE A 55 3.12 -7.39 4.27
CA PHE A 55 3.02 -8.76 3.76
C PHE A 55 1.95 -9.55 4.53
N HIS A 56 1.88 -9.39 5.85
CA HIS A 56 0.83 -9.99 6.68
C HIS A 56 -0.54 -9.46 6.24
N PHE A 57 -0.72 -8.14 6.10
CA PHE A 57 -1.95 -7.53 5.58
C PHE A 57 -2.35 -8.11 4.22
N TYR A 58 -1.41 -8.21 3.27
CA TYR A 58 -1.68 -8.81 1.96
C TYR A 58 -2.14 -10.26 2.08
N ARG A 59 -1.44 -11.09 2.86
CA ARG A 59 -1.82 -12.50 3.04
C ARG A 59 -3.21 -12.66 3.66
N LYS A 60 -3.54 -11.80 4.62
CA LYS A 60 -4.81 -11.81 5.36
C LYS A 60 -6.02 -11.50 4.48
N HIS A 61 -5.86 -10.64 3.46
CA HIS A 61 -6.99 -10.13 2.67
C HIS A 61 -6.91 -10.35 1.16
N LYS A 62 -5.89 -11.05 0.65
CA LYS A 62 -5.66 -11.24 -0.81
C LYS A 62 -6.86 -11.84 -1.54
N ASP A 63 -7.67 -12.63 -0.87
CA ASP A 63 -8.89 -13.25 -1.41
C ASP A 63 -9.94 -12.19 -1.80
N LYS A 64 -10.01 -11.08 -1.05
CA LYS A 64 -10.92 -9.95 -1.29
C LYS A 64 -10.46 -9.02 -2.43
N PHE A 65 -9.21 -9.16 -2.86
CA PHE A 65 -8.64 -8.27 -3.86
C PHE A 65 -8.95 -8.71 -5.29
N ASP A 66 -9.43 -7.76 -6.09
CA ASP A 66 -9.41 -7.88 -7.54
C ASP A 66 -7.96 -8.02 -8.07
N ARG A 67 -7.82 -8.35 -9.35
CA ARG A 67 -6.52 -8.57 -9.99
C ARG A 67 -5.62 -7.32 -9.95
N ALA A 68 -6.19 -6.13 -10.09
CA ALA A 68 -5.44 -4.87 -10.09
C ALA A 68 -4.95 -4.51 -8.67
N SER A 69 -5.76 -4.74 -7.64
CA SER A 69 -5.41 -4.60 -6.22
C SER A 69 -4.32 -5.59 -5.82
N LYS A 70 -4.38 -6.83 -6.29
CA LYS A 70 -3.29 -7.80 -6.09
C LYS A 70 -1.98 -7.29 -6.68
N LYS A 71 -1.99 -6.81 -7.93
CA LYS A 71 -0.82 -6.20 -8.57
C LYS A 71 -0.31 -4.99 -7.79
N TYR A 72 -1.19 -4.12 -7.31
CA TYR A 72 -0.86 -2.95 -6.50
C TYR A 72 -0.14 -3.31 -5.21
N GLN A 73 -0.69 -4.26 -4.45
CA GLN A 73 -0.11 -4.70 -3.18
C GLN A 73 1.25 -5.38 -3.39
N LEU A 74 1.36 -6.24 -4.40
CA LEU A 74 2.62 -6.90 -4.73
C LEU A 74 3.70 -5.91 -5.20
N PHE A 75 3.33 -4.92 -6.03
CA PHE A 75 4.24 -3.84 -6.43
C PHE A 75 4.77 -3.08 -5.20
N THR A 76 3.86 -2.71 -4.29
CA THR A 76 4.19 -2.02 -3.03
C THR A 76 5.15 -2.85 -2.18
N LEU A 77 4.91 -4.16 -2.04
CA LEU A 77 5.80 -5.07 -1.30
C LEU A 77 7.20 -5.16 -1.90
N TYR A 78 7.32 -5.14 -3.23
CA TYR A 78 8.62 -5.11 -3.91
C TYR A 78 9.38 -3.80 -3.63
N GLN A 79 8.68 -2.66 -3.66
CA GLN A 79 9.27 -1.36 -3.33
C GLN A 79 9.74 -1.31 -1.88
N ILE A 80 8.89 -1.73 -0.93
CA ILE A 80 9.25 -1.77 0.51
C ILE A 80 10.46 -2.67 0.75
N ARG A 81 10.57 -3.79 0.03
CA ARG A 81 11.70 -4.71 0.16
C ARG A 81 12.98 -4.21 -0.52
N ASN A 82 12.93 -3.06 -1.21
CA ASN A 82 14.02 -2.48 -1.98
C ASN A 82 14.67 -3.48 -2.96
N LYS A 83 13.87 -4.36 -3.56
CA LYS A 83 14.37 -5.31 -4.56
C LYS A 83 14.45 -4.64 -5.93
N ARG A 84 15.56 -4.86 -6.65
CA ARG A 84 15.62 -4.51 -8.07
C ARG A 84 14.51 -5.24 -8.82
N MET A 85 13.63 -4.50 -9.48
CA MET A 85 12.62 -5.07 -10.37
C MET A 85 13.25 -5.34 -11.73
N THR A 86 13.09 -6.57 -12.22
CA THR A 86 13.32 -6.83 -13.65
C THR A 86 12.19 -6.20 -14.46
N TRP A 87 12.45 -5.90 -15.74
CA TRP A 87 11.42 -5.42 -16.67
C TRP A 87 10.20 -6.36 -16.74
N ARG A 88 10.43 -7.68 -16.72
CA ARG A 88 9.36 -8.69 -16.68
C ARG A 88 8.50 -8.55 -15.43
N THR A 89 9.12 -8.42 -14.26
CA THR A 89 8.42 -8.20 -12.99
C THR A 89 7.65 -6.89 -13.00
N LEU A 90 8.26 -5.81 -13.50
CA LEU A 90 7.63 -4.52 -13.61
C LEU A 90 6.37 -4.59 -14.48
N LEU A 91 6.47 -5.15 -15.69
CA LEU A 91 5.32 -5.32 -16.60
C LEU A 91 4.22 -6.21 -16.00
N THR A 92 4.60 -7.27 -15.29
CA THR A 92 3.65 -8.18 -14.63
C THR A 92 2.84 -7.45 -13.55
N LEU A 93 3.51 -6.62 -12.75
CA LEU A 93 2.92 -5.90 -11.62
C LEU A 93 2.35 -4.52 -11.98
N LEU A 94 2.58 -4.06 -13.21
CA LEU A 94 2.09 -2.77 -13.67
C LEU A 94 0.55 -2.75 -13.71
N SER A 95 -0.01 -1.66 -13.21
CA SER A 95 -1.44 -1.34 -13.26
C SER A 95 -1.62 0.17 -13.23
N VAL A 96 -2.76 0.66 -13.68
CA VAL A 96 -3.12 2.09 -13.61
C VAL A 96 -2.99 2.61 -12.16
N ARG A 97 -3.39 1.79 -11.18
CA ARG A 97 -3.29 2.11 -9.74
C ARG A 97 -1.85 2.33 -9.25
N ASN A 98 -0.86 1.75 -9.93
CA ASN A 98 0.57 1.91 -9.60
C ASN A 98 1.27 3.01 -10.41
N GLY A 99 0.62 3.60 -11.42
CA GLY A 99 1.28 4.49 -12.39
C GLY A 99 1.91 5.73 -11.75
N LYS A 100 1.16 6.42 -10.87
CA LYS A 100 1.67 7.60 -10.15
C LYS A 100 2.89 7.25 -9.28
N ARG A 101 2.83 6.14 -8.54
CA ARG A 101 3.95 5.66 -7.71
C ARG A 101 5.19 5.29 -8.51
N LEU A 102 5.02 4.73 -9.71
CA LEU A 102 6.14 4.44 -10.60
C LEU A 102 6.80 5.75 -11.08
N ALA A 103 5.99 6.73 -11.48
CA ALA A 103 6.48 8.04 -11.90
C ALA A 103 7.24 8.77 -10.77
N ASP A 104 6.71 8.73 -9.54
CA ASP A 104 7.36 9.32 -8.37
C ASP A 104 8.70 8.61 -8.04
N GLY A 105 8.75 7.28 -8.18
CA GLY A 105 9.98 6.50 -7.99
C GLY A 105 11.07 6.74 -9.04
N ILE A 106 10.69 7.20 -10.25
CA ILE A 106 11.63 7.61 -11.30
C ILE A 106 12.12 9.04 -11.06
N ARG A 107 11.24 9.94 -10.59
CA ARG A 107 11.57 11.35 -10.31
C ARG A 107 12.44 11.56 -9.08
N GLY A 108 12.43 10.61 -8.13
CA GLY A 108 13.27 10.63 -6.93
C GLY A 108 14.70 10.10 -7.13
N ARG A 109 15.23 10.14 -8.35
CA ARG A 109 16.62 9.81 -8.69
C ARG A 109 17.29 10.96 -9.41
#